data_AF-A0A6N9H4K3-F1
#
_entry.id   AF-A0A6N9H4K3-F1
#
_cell.length_a   1.000
_cell.length_b   1.000
_cell.length_c   1.000
_cell.angle_alpha   90.00
_cell.angle_beta   90.00
_cell.angle_gamma   90.00
#
_symmetry.space_group_name_H-M   'P 1'
#
loop_
_entity.id
_entity.type
_entity.pdbx_description
1 polymer ?
#
loop_
_entity_poly.entity_id
_entity_poly.type
_entity_poly.pdbx_seq_one_letter_code
_entity_poly.pdbx_strand_id
1 'polypeptide(L)'
;MTHHAGFKARIRARMRATGENFTQARSALQAERDEQLALGQAFRDKTLRSFAVGDLRLDGTLRSIPARRRQRVVILLELLHRFESDRRYSETEVNALLRSAHGDVAYLRRELIEYGFMRRAESIYWLSAERPRRWGSESQETAALEDEWFAGAEARSARSCALEDGEDSTGGPPQPLAGAQDDDAQSNSARDDHAPGPRTRPSKPVRFPPGPDLVERGHHHA
;
A
#
# COMPACT_ATOMS: atom_id res chain seq x y z
N MET A 1 1.66 22.18 2.52
CA MET A 1 1.59 23.18 3.62
C MET A 1 0.29 24.03 3.53
N THR A 2 -0.88 23.56 3.98
CA THR A 2 -2.10 24.42 4.14
C THR A 2 -3.18 23.88 5.09
N HIS A 3 -2.94 22.81 5.88
CA HIS A 3 -3.97 22.30 6.80
C HIS A 3 -4.18 23.17 8.07
N HIS A 4 -3.23 24.03 8.44
CA HIS A 4 -3.28 24.74 9.72
C HIS A 4 -4.17 25.99 9.78
N ALA A 5 -4.35 26.71 8.66
CA ALA A 5 -5.13 27.95 8.64
C ALA A 5 -6.64 27.68 8.82
N GLY A 6 -7.16 26.63 8.17
CA GLY A 6 -8.56 26.20 8.29
C GLY A 6 -8.89 25.66 9.69
N PHE A 7 -7.97 24.93 10.32
CA PHE A 7 -8.19 24.39 11.66
C PHE A 7 -8.28 25.49 12.72
N LYS A 8 -7.36 26.48 12.70
CA LYS A 8 -7.43 27.65 13.59
C LYS A 8 -8.70 28.49 13.35
N ALA A 9 -9.21 28.55 12.12
CA ALA A 9 -10.47 29.22 11.83
C ALA A 9 -11.66 28.47 12.45
N ARG A 10 -11.69 27.12 12.37
CA ARG A 10 -12.71 26.29 13.04
C ARG A 10 -12.68 26.42 14.56
N ILE A 11 -11.49 26.42 15.18
CA ILE A 11 -11.34 26.66 16.62
C ILE A 11 -11.92 28.03 16.99
N ARG A 12 -11.51 29.10 16.28
CA ARG A 12 -12.01 30.46 16.54
C ARG A 12 -13.52 30.62 16.30
N ALA A 13 -14.08 29.91 15.33
CA ALA A 13 -15.53 29.89 15.11
C ALA A 13 -16.25 29.22 16.28
N ARG A 14 -15.74 28.07 16.75
CA ARG A 14 -16.29 27.36 17.91
C ARG A 14 -16.22 28.21 19.17
N MET A 15 -15.06 28.79 19.49
CA MET A 15 -14.91 29.70 20.65
C MET A 15 -15.93 30.84 20.65
N ARG A 16 -16.24 31.43 19.48
CA ARG A 16 -17.26 32.49 19.35
C ARG A 16 -18.69 31.99 19.56
N ALA A 17 -18.98 30.74 19.21
CA ALA A 17 -20.31 30.15 19.31
C ALA A 17 -20.61 29.60 20.72
N THR A 18 -19.62 28.97 21.37
CA THR A 18 -19.79 28.28 22.66
C THR A 18 -19.25 29.06 23.86
N GLY A 19 -18.39 30.06 23.64
CA GLY A 19 -17.68 30.75 24.73
C GLY A 19 -16.57 29.92 25.37
N GLU A 20 -16.26 28.74 24.82
CA GLU A 20 -15.19 27.85 25.31
C GLU A 20 -13.80 28.50 25.14
N ASN A 21 -12.86 28.10 26.00
CA ASN A 21 -11.47 28.51 25.83
C ASN A 21 -10.80 27.75 24.67
N PHE A 22 -9.63 28.23 24.24
CA PHE A 22 -8.91 27.66 23.08
C PHE A 22 -8.59 26.17 23.23
N THR A 23 -8.20 25.73 24.43
CA THR A 23 -7.84 24.34 24.71
C THR A 23 -9.05 23.42 24.60
N GLN A 24 -10.18 23.82 25.18
CA GLN A 24 -11.46 23.09 25.11
C GLN A 24 -11.98 23.02 23.67
N ALA A 25 -11.97 24.14 22.95
CA ALA A 25 -12.41 24.18 21.56
C ALA A 25 -11.51 23.32 20.65
N ARG A 26 -10.20 23.28 20.92
CA ARG A 26 -9.25 22.42 20.19
C ARG A 26 -9.48 20.94 20.50
N SER A 27 -9.61 20.56 21.77
CA SER A 27 -9.81 19.15 22.16
C SER A 27 -11.12 18.60 21.62
N ALA A 28 -12.20 19.39 21.62
CA ALA A 28 -13.48 19.00 21.05
C ALA A 28 -13.38 18.73 19.54
N LEU A 29 -12.73 19.62 18.78
CA LEU A 29 -12.52 19.42 17.33
C LEU A 29 -11.58 18.25 17.02
N GLN A 30 -10.62 17.95 17.90
CA GLN A 30 -9.79 16.77 17.78
C GLN A 30 -10.62 15.50 18.01
N ALA A 31 -11.45 15.46 19.05
CA ALA A 31 -12.33 14.34 19.34
C ALA A 31 -13.34 14.08 18.20
N GLU A 32 -13.96 15.12 17.65
CA GLU A 32 -14.86 15.00 16.49
C GLU A 32 -14.14 14.40 15.27
N ARG A 33 -12.90 14.82 15.01
CA ARG A 33 -12.08 14.27 13.93
C ARG A 33 -11.72 12.80 14.19
N ASP A 34 -11.34 12.46 15.41
CA ASP A 34 -10.95 11.11 15.76
C ASP A 34 -12.15 10.14 15.70
N GLU A 35 -13.35 10.60 16.08
CA GLU A 35 -14.62 9.88 15.88
C GLU A 35 -14.91 9.64 14.39
N GLN A 36 -14.74 10.67 13.56
CA GLN A 36 -14.89 10.53 12.10
C GLN A 36 -13.93 9.50 11.50
N LEU A 37 -12.67 9.48 11.96
CA LEU A 37 -11.69 8.49 11.54
C LEU A 37 -12.08 7.08 11.99
N ALA A 38 -12.52 6.91 13.24
CA ALA A 38 -12.98 5.64 13.77
C ALA A 38 -14.19 5.08 12.99
N LEU A 39 -15.15 5.93 12.62
CA LEU A 39 -16.28 5.55 11.77
C LEU A 39 -15.82 5.11 10.37
N GLY A 40 -14.82 5.79 9.81
CA GLY A 40 -14.18 5.41 8.55
C GLY A 40 -13.52 4.03 8.62
N GLN A 41 -12.74 3.78 9.67
CA GLN A 41 -12.09 2.49 9.93
C GLN A 41 -13.10 1.37 10.12
N ALA A 42 -14.15 1.60 10.93
CA ALA A 42 -15.21 0.62 11.14
C ALA A 42 -15.92 0.25 9.83
N PHE A 43 -16.17 1.23 8.95
CA PHE A 43 -16.74 1.00 7.62
C PHE A 43 -15.81 0.20 6.71
N ARG A 44 -14.51 0.54 6.72
CA ARG A 44 -13.46 -0.19 6.01
C ARG A 44 -13.43 -1.65 6.45
N ASP A 45 -13.32 -1.90 7.75
CA ASP A 45 -13.25 -3.26 8.30
C ASP A 45 -14.52 -4.06 8.03
N LYS A 46 -15.70 -3.42 8.14
CA LYS A 46 -16.97 -4.05 7.78
C LYS A 46 -16.97 -4.47 6.31
N THR A 47 -16.49 -3.62 5.42
CA THR A 47 -16.41 -3.91 3.99
C THR A 47 -15.46 -5.08 3.72
N LEU A 48 -14.27 -5.07 4.32
CA LEU A 48 -13.29 -6.15 4.17
C LEU A 48 -13.83 -7.48 4.70
N ARG A 49 -14.48 -7.48 5.88
CA ARG A 49 -15.13 -8.68 6.42
C ARG A 49 -16.20 -9.26 5.50
N SER A 50 -16.94 -8.41 4.77
CA SER A 50 -18.00 -8.86 3.87
C SER A 50 -17.47 -9.40 2.53
N PHE A 51 -16.48 -8.72 1.94
CA PHE A 51 -16.08 -8.96 0.54
C PHE A 51 -14.71 -9.62 0.37
N ALA A 52 -13.85 -9.61 1.38
CA ALA A 52 -12.51 -10.17 1.34
C ALA A 52 -12.36 -11.41 2.22
N VAL A 53 -11.35 -12.22 1.91
CA VAL A 53 -10.86 -13.33 2.72
C VAL A 53 -9.36 -13.14 2.90
N GLY A 54 -8.91 -13.11 4.16
CA GLY A 54 -7.52 -12.78 4.48
C GLY A 54 -7.20 -11.30 4.30
N ASP A 55 -5.90 -10.98 4.31
CA ASP A 55 -5.42 -9.61 4.13
C ASP A 55 -5.22 -9.29 2.65
N LEU A 56 -6.05 -8.42 2.09
CA LEU A 56 -5.92 -7.97 0.71
C LEU A 56 -4.62 -7.26 0.42
N ARG A 57 -3.86 -6.77 1.41
CA ARG A 57 -2.56 -6.15 1.19
C ARG A 57 -1.45 -7.14 0.88
N LEU A 58 -1.62 -8.39 1.30
CA LEU A 58 -0.64 -9.45 1.14
C LEU A 58 -1.13 -10.44 0.08
N ASP A 59 -1.84 -11.47 0.51
CA ASP A 59 -2.22 -12.64 -0.28
C ASP A 59 -3.72 -12.95 -0.23
N GLY A 60 -4.53 -12.08 0.39
CA GLY A 60 -5.97 -12.23 0.49
C GLY A 60 -6.69 -12.23 -0.87
N THR A 61 -7.88 -12.83 -0.91
CA THR A 61 -8.71 -12.95 -2.11
C THR A 61 -10.06 -12.24 -1.91
N LEU A 62 -10.61 -11.71 -3.00
CA LEU A 62 -11.96 -11.16 -3.04
C LEU A 62 -12.98 -12.26 -3.31
N ARG A 63 -14.04 -12.31 -2.50
CA ARG A 63 -15.20 -13.18 -2.73
C ARG A 63 -16.09 -12.65 -3.84
N SER A 64 -16.31 -11.34 -3.84
CA SER A 64 -17.12 -10.66 -4.83
C SER A 64 -16.77 -9.19 -4.88
N ILE A 65 -17.05 -8.57 -6.02
CA ILE A 65 -16.80 -7.15 -6.24
C ILE A 65 -18.02 -6.36 -5.75
N PRO A 66 -17.84 -5.37 -4.84
CA PRO A 66 -18.96 -4.58 -4.34
C PRO A 66 -19.64 -3.75 -5.44
N ALA A 67 -20.98 -3.79 -5.46
CA ALA A 67 -21.78 -2.94 -6.34
C ALA A 67 -21.78 -1.46 -5.89
N ARG A 68 -21.66 -1.21 -4.58
CA ARG A 68 -21.64 0.15 -4.03
C ARG A 68 -20.27 0.79 -4.21
N ARG A 69 -20.25 1.99 -4.78
CA ARG A 69 -19.02 2.76 -5.05
C ARG A 69 -18.13 2.92 -3.81
N ARG A 70 -18.70 3.31 -2.67
CA ARG A 70 -17.95 3.52 -1.41
C ARG A 70 -17.22 2.27 -0.93
N GLN A 71 -17.86 1.10 -1.04
CA GLN A 71 -17.25 -0.18 -0.68
C GLN A 71 -16.18 -0.59 -1.70
N ARG A 72 -16.43 -0.33 -2.98
CA ARG A 72 -15.47 -0.60 -4.05
C ARG A 72 -14.18 0.19 -3.86
N VAL A 73 -14.27 1.48 -3.51
CA VAL A 73 -13.08 2.30 -3.24
C VAL A 73 -12.24 1.73 -2.11
N VAL A 74 -12.86 1.26 -1.02
CA VAL A 74 -12.13 0.56 0.06
C VAL A 74 -11.33 -0.61 -0.49
N ILE A 75 -11.98 -1.49 -1.27
CA ILE A 75 -11.32 -2.66 -1.85
C ILE A 75 -10.17 -2.27 -2.78
N LEU A 76 -10.38 -1.29 -3.65
CA LEU A 76 -9.35 -0.82 -4.58
C LEU A 76 -8.15 -0.25 -3.82
N LEU A 77 -8.37 0.57 -2.79
CA LEU A 77 -7.31 1.13 -1.96
C LEU A 77 -6.49 0.04 -1.24
N GLU A 78 -7.13 -1.04 -0.77
CA GLU A 78 -6.39 -2.16 -0.20
C GLU A 78 -5.51 -2.85 -1.24
N LEU A 79 -6.03 -3.09 -2.45
CA LEU A 79 -5.26 -3.71 -3.54
C LEU A 79 -4.05 -2.87 -3.95
N LEU A 80 -4.14 -1.55 -3.87
CA LEU A 80 -3.01 -0.66 -4.17
C LEU A 80 -1.80 -0.89 -3.27
N HIS A 81 -1.95 -1.46 -2.07
CA HIS A 81 -0.81 -1.78 -1.20
C HIS A 81 0.09 -2.88 -1.76
N ARG A 82 -0.38 -3.66 -2.73
CA ARG A 82 0.43 -4.66 -3.45
C ARG A 82 1.34 -4.04 -4.51
N PHE A 83 1.11 -2.78 -4.85
CA PHE A 83 1.87 -2.06 -5.87
C PHE A 83 2.83 -1.08 -5.20
N GLU A 84 3.99 -0.92 -5.82
CA GLU A 84 5.01 0.07 -5.44
C GLU A 84 4.66 1.41 -6.12
N SER A 85 4.78 2.52 -5.38
CA SER A 85 4.46 3.87 -5.86
C SER A 85 5.38 4.35 -6.98
N ASP A 86 6.65 3.97 -6.90
CA ASP A 86 7.71 4.52 -7.74
C ASP A 86 8.08 3.59 -8.92
N ARG A 87 7.26 2.57 -9.16
CA ARG A 87 7.48 1.55 -10.19
C ARG A 87 6.47 1.64 -11.32
N ARG A 88 6.96 1.38 -12.53
CA ARG A 88 6.17 1.15 -13.73
C ARG A 88 5.99 -0.35 -13.93
N TYR A 89 4.76 -0.76 -14.20
CA TYR A 89 4.37 -2.15 -14.40
C TYR A 89 3.86 -2.34 -15.83
N SER A 90 4.27 -3.42 -16.46
CA SER A 90 3.63 -3.90 -17.68
C SER A 90 2.22 -4.44 -17.40
N GLU A 91 1.39 -4.54 -18.43
CA GLU A 91 0.09 -5.20 -18.34
C GLU A 91 0.19 -6.61 -17.71
N THR A 92 1.21 -7.38 -18.08
CA THR A 92 1.41 -8.74 -17.58
C THR A 92 1.69 -8.76 -16.08
N GLU A 93 2.52 -7.84 -15.58
CA GLU A 93 2.83 -7.72 -14.15
C GLU A 93 1.61 -7.29 -13.35
N VAL A 94 0.87 -6.28 -13.82
CA VAL A 94 -0.39 -5.86 -13.18
C VAL A 94 -1.37 -7.03 -13.12
N ASN A 95 -1.50 -7.77 -14.23
CA ASN A 95 -2.38 -8.91 -14.29
C ASN A 95 -1.95 -10.05 -13.36
N ALA A 96 -0.65 -10.25 -13.13
CA ALA A 96 -0.13 -11.23 -12.19
C ALA A 96 -0.43 -10.83 -10.73
N LEU A 97 -0.22 -9.56 -10.38
CA LEU A 97 -0.50 -9.03 -9.04
C LEU A 97 -1.99 -9.05 -8.70
N LEU A 98 -2.86 -8.75 -9.67
CA LEU A 98 -4.31 -8.76 -9.47
C LEU A 98 -4.90 -10.18 -9.47
N ARG A 99 -4.28 -11.14 -10.18
CA ARG A 99 -4.78 -12.53 -10.23
C ARG A 99 -4.84 -13.20 -8.86
N SER A 100 -3.90 -12.89 -7.97
CA SER A 100 -3.93 -13.42 -6.61
C SER A 100 -5.09 -12.85 -5.79
N ALA A 101 -5.60 -11.67 -6.14
CA ALA A 101 -6.76 -11.06 -5.50
C ALA A 101 -8.09 -11.54 -6.07
N HIS A 102 -8.24 -11.63 -7.39
CA HIS A 102 -9.52 -11.99 -8.02
C HIS A 102 -9.32 -12.48 -9.46
N GLY A 103 -10.22 -13.35 -9.93
CA GLY A 103 -10.19 -13.88 -11.31
C GLY A 103 -10.55 -12.84 -12.37
N ASP A 104 -11.41 -11.86 -12.04
CA ASP A 104 -11.77 -10.76 -12.94
C ASP A 104 -10.78 -9.60 -12.87
N VAL A 105 -9.59 -9.87 -13.39
CA VAL A 105 -8.45 -8.95 -13.44
C VAL A 105 -8.74 -7.75 -14.35
N ALA A 106 -9.42 -8.00 -15.47
CA ALA A 106 -9.74 -6.98 -16.46
C ALA A 106 -10.65 -5.90 -15.84
N TYR A 107 -11.66 -6.33 -15.08
CA TYR A 107 -12.52 -5.40 -14.35
C TYR A 107 -11.73 -4.59 -13.31
N LEU A 108 -10.96 -5.25 -12.43
CA LEU A 108 -10.19 -4.54 -11.39
C LEU A 108 -9.23 -3.50 -11.98
N ARG A 109 -8.52 -3.86 -13.05
CA ARG A 109 -7.61 -2.95 -13.75
C ARG A 109 -8.36 -1.75 -14.34
N ARG A 110 -9.52 -1.97 -14.95
CA ARG A 110 -10.37 -0.87 -15.47
C ARG A 110 -10.81 0.05 -14.35
N GLU A 111 -11.28 -0.48 -13.23
CA GLU A 111 -11.72 0.34 -12.10
C GLU A 111 -10.54 1.11 -11.49
N LEU A 112 -9.35 0.53 -11.37
CA LEU A 112 -8.17 1.26 -10.89
C LEU A 112 -7.84 2.49 -11.75
N ILE A 113 -8.03 2.40 -13.06
CA ILE A 113 -7.86 3.51 -13.99
C ILE A 113 -9.03 4.49 -13.91
N GLU A 114 -10.26 4.00 -13.94
CA GLU A 114 -11.49 4.81 -13.91
C GLU A 114 -11.57 5.67 -12.65
N TYR A 115 -11.20 5.09 -11.51
CA TYR A 115 -11.13 5.82 -10.25
C TYR A 115 -9.90 6.72 -10.14
N GLY A 116 -8.96 6.67 -11.09
CA GLY A 116 -7.77 7.52 -11.14
C GLY A 116 -6.64 7.11 -10.20
N PHE A 117 -6.71 5.91 -9.61
CA PHE A 117 -5.66 5.41 -8.73
C PHE A 117 -4.42 4.92 -9.50
N MET A 118 -4.63 4.47 -10.74
CA MET A 118 -3.57 4.03 -11.63
C MET A 118 -3.68 4.77 -12.96
N ARG A 119 -2.54 5.12 -13.53
CA ARG A 119 -2.45 5.73 -14.87
C ARG A 119 -1.89 4.70 -15.84
N ARG A 120 -2.20 4.88 -17.12
CA ARG A 120 -1.75 4.01 -18.22
C ARG A 120 -1.29 4.85 -19.41
N ALA A 121 -0.14 4.50 -19.97
CA ALA A 121 0.29 4.92 -21.31
C ALA A 121 1.07 3.79 -21.97
N GLU A 122 0.87 3.57 -23.27
CA GLU A 122 1.64 2.58 -24.07
C GLU A 122 1.71 1.18 -23.42
N SER A 123 0.61 0.74 -22.80
CA SER A 123 0.52 -0.55 -22.08
C SER A 123 1.41 -0.69 -20.83
N ILE A 124 1.98 0.43 -20.37
CA ILE A 124 2.65 0.60 -19.10
C ILE A 124 1.67 1.26 -18.11
N TYR A 125 1.70 0.78 -16.88
CA TYR A 125 0.84 1.17 -15.77
C TYR A 125 1.68 1.68 -14.61
N TRP A 126 1.21 2.70 -13.90
CA TRP A 126 1.86 3.20 -12.69
C TRP A 126 0.84 3.83 -11.74
N LEU A 127 1.16 3.83 -10.44
CA LEU A 127 0.29 4.44 -9.44
C LEU A 127 0.24 5.96 -9.63
N SER A 128 -0.94 6.54 -9.44
CA SER A 128 -1.06 8.00 -9.36
C SER A 128 -0.44 8.47 -8.05
N ALA A 129 0.46 9.45 -8.11
CA ALA A 129 0.97 10.14 -6.92
C ALA A 129 -0.08 11.10 -6.33
N GLU A 130 -0.97 11.60 -7.19
CA GLU A 130 -1.96 12.60 -6.83
C GLU A 130 -3.32 11.95 -6.57
N ARG A 131 -4.03 12.52 -5.59
CA ARG A 131 -5.43 12.20 -5.33
C ARG A 131 -6.29 12.58 -6.54
N PRO A 132 -7.14 11.67 -7.05
CA PRO A 132 -8.09 11.98 -8.10
C PRO A 132 -9.03 13.10 -7.69
N ARG A 133 -9.22 14.11 -8.53
CA ARG A 133 -10.30 15.09 -8.33
C ARG A 133 -11.64 14.39 -8.50
N ARG A 134 -12.40 14.30 -7.41
CA ARG A 134 -13.81 13.89 -7.44
C ARG A 134 -14.67 15.12 -7.73
N TRP A 135 -15.77 14.96 -8.45
CA TRP A 135 -16.73 16.04 -8.71
C TRP A 135 -18.08 15.71 -8.05
N GLY A 136 -18.79 16.71 -7.52
CA GLY A 136 -20.11 16.51 -6.91
C GLY A 136 -20.10 15.70 -5.60
N SER A 137 -21.17 14.91 -5.37
CA SER A 137 -21.37 14.09 -4.16
C SER A 137 -20.31 13.00 -3.96
N GLU A 138 -19.58 12.65 -5.02
CA GLU A 138 -18.48 11.68 -4.99
C GLU A 138 -17.32 12.11 -4.09
N SER A 139 -17.16 13.42 -3.86
CA SER A 139 -16.05 13.96 -3.06
C SER A 139 -16.22 13.78 -1.56
N GLN A 140 -17.44 13.60 -1.05
CA GLN A 140 -17.68 13.64 0.39
C GLN A 140 -17.58 12.26 1.05
N GLU A 141 -17.82 11.18 0.31
CA GLU A 141 -17.97 9.84 0.89
C GLU A 141 -16.68 9.02 0.95
N THR A 142 -15.74 9.27 0.04
CA THR A 142 -14.47 8.52 -0.06
C THR A 142 -13.25 9.34 0.28
N ALA A 143 -13.39 10.66 0.47
CA ALA A 143 -12.27 11.56 0.72
C ALA A 143 -11.39 11.13 1.87
N ALA A 144 -11.97 10.83 3.03
CA ALA A 144 -11.19 10.48 4.22
C ALA A 144 -10.32 9.24 4.01
N LEU A 145 -10.85 8.23 3.30
CA LEU A 145 -10.13 6.98 3.01
C LEU A 145 -9.05 7.17 1.94
N GLU A 146 -9.37 7.94 0.90
CA GLU A 146 -8.39 8.33 -0.12
C GLU A 146 -7.26 9.15 0.50
N ASP A 147 -7.59 10.15 1.31
CA ASP A 147 -6.64 11.05 1.98
C ASP A 147 -5.69 10.25 2.88
N GLU A 148 -6.20 9.27 3.64
CA GLU A 148 -5.37 8.37 4.45
C GLU A 148 -4.38 7.58 3.60
N TRP A 149 -4.84 7.01 2.47
CA TRP A 149 -3.98 6.23 1.59
C TRP A 149 -2.89 7.09 0.94
N PHE A 150 -3.26 8.25 0.38
CA PHE A 150 -2.33 9.15 -0.31
C PHE A 150 -1.36 9.84 0.65
N ALA A 151 -1.79 10.20 1.87
CA ALA A 151 -0.89 10.69 2.91
C ALA A 151 0.13 9.62 3.33
N GLY A 152 -0.29 8.36 3.42
CA GLY A 152 0.60 7.24 3.69
C GLY A 152 1.53 6.87 2.52
N ALA A 153 1.11 7.12 1.27
CA ALA A 153 1.89 6.88 0.06
C ALA A 153 3.06 7.86 -0.06
N GLU A 154 2.84 9.14 0.24
CA GLU A 154 3.88 10.16 0.29
C GLU A 154 4.99 9.76 1.30
N ALA A 155 4.59 9.24 2.46
CA ALA A 155 5.52 8.70 3.45
C ALA A 155 6.24 7.39 3.01
N ARG A 156 5.67 6.61 2.08
CA ARG A 156 6.31 5.41 1.49
C ARG A 156 7.33 5.79 0.42
N SER A 157 6.99 6.73 -0.46
CA SER A 157 7.91 7.29 -1.47
C SER A 157 9.10 7.98 -0.79
N ALA A 158 8.85 8.73 0.30
CA ALA A 158 9.91 9.34 1.11
C ALA A 158 10.86 8.32 1.76
N ARG A 159 10.37 7.12 2.12
CA ARG A 159 11.23 6.02 2.63
C ARG A 159 12.10 5.40 1.54
N SER A 160 11.65 5.40 0.29
CA SER A 160 12.45 4.91 -0.85
C SER A 160 13.54 5.91 -1.25
N CYS A 161 13.35 7.21 -1.04
CA CYS A 161 14.40 8.22 -1.28
C CYS A 161 15.48 8.25 -0.20
N ALA A 162 15.26 7.66 0.98
CA ALA A 162 16.18 7.75 2.12
C ALA A 162 17.23 6.62 2.19
N LEU A 163 17.43 5.86 1.11
CA LEU A 163 18.36 4.73 1.08
C LEU A 163 19.48 4.82 0.02
N GLU A 164 19.60 5.94 -0.69
CA GLU A 164 20.67 6.19 -1.67
C GLU A 164 21.52 7.41 -1.30
N ASP A 165 22.00 7.47 -0.06
CA ASP A 165 23.14 8.30 0.34
C ASP A 165 23.97 7.49 1.34
N GLY A 166 24.99 6.78 0.86
CA GLY A 166 25.81 5.90 1.69
C GLY A 166 26.88 5.16 0.90
N GLU A 167 27.88 5.91 0.48
CA GLU A 167 29.06 5.54 -0.31
C GLU A 167 29.87 4.34 0.24
N ASP A 168 30.34 3.54 -0.70
CA ASP A 168 31.71 3.03 -0.92
C ASP A 168 32.70 2.81 0.25
N SER A 169 33.30 1.61 0.22
CA SER A 169 34.67 1.26 0.65
C SER A 169 35.16 1.57 2.09
N THR A 170 35.40 0.51 2.89
CA THR A 170 36.75 0.08 3.35
C THR A 170 36.69 -0.94 4.50
N GLY A 171 37.15 -2.17 4.22
CA GLY A 171 38.11 -2.95 5.02
C GLY A 171 37.85 -3.33 6.49
N GLY A 172 37.83 -4.64 6.76
CA GLY A 172 38.47 -5.22 7.96
C GLY A 172 37.65 -6.28 8.71
N PRO A 173 38.15 -7.53 8.87
CA PRO A 173 37.46 -8.56 9.65
C PRO A 173 37.56 -8.30 11.17
N PRO A 174 36.63 -8.83 11.97
CA PRO A 174 36.59 -8.59 13.41
C PRO A 174 37.69 -9.38 14.13
N GLN A 175 38.41 -8.71 15.04
CA GLN A 175 39.26 -9.34 16.04
C GLN A 175 38.94 -8.79 17.44
N PRO A 176 39.14 -9.60 18.49
CA PRO A 176 38.38 -9.55 19.74
C PRO A 176 39.09 -8.76 20.84
N LEU A 177 38.33 -8.31 21.84
CA LEU A 177 38.88 -7.84 23.11
C LEU A 177 38.15 -8.49 24.28
N ALA A 178 38.98 -9.18 25.06
CA ALA A 178 38.67 -9.92 26.27
C ALA A 178 38.64 -9.00 27.52
N GLY A 179 37.99 -9.50 28.57
CA GLY A 179 38.01 -9.01 29.95
C GLY A 179 36.60 -9.11 30.57
N ALA A 180 36.21 -10.27 31.13
CA ALA A 180 36.36 -10.64 32.55
C ALA A 180 35.58 -9.68 33.48
N GLN A 181 34.61 -10.08 34.29
CA GLN A 181 34.63 -11.15 35.31
C GLN A 181 33.20 -11.57 35.74
N ASP A 182 33.07 -12.85 36.13
CA ASP A 182 32.40 -13.50 37.29
C ASP A 182 31.01 -12.95 37.75
N ASP A 183 29.95 -13.73 38.01
CA ASP A 183 29.86 -14.95 38.84
C ASP A 183 28.46 -15.62 38.71
N ASP A 184 28.39 -16.85 39.23
CA ASP A 184 27.22 -17.62 39.71
C ASP A 184 26.23 -18.31 38.74
N ALA A 185 26.59 -19.57 38.47
CA ALA A 185 25.82 -20.78 38.75
C ALA A 185 24.28 -20.72 38.80
N GLN A 186 23.62 -21.40 37.86
CA GLN A 186 22.72 -22.49 38.22
C GLN A 186 22.44 -23.45 37.06
N SER A 187 22.54 -24.73 37.40
CA SER A 187 22.26 -25.93 36.63
C SER A 187 20.96 -25.87 35.82
N ASN A 188 21.00 -26.38 34.58
CA ASN A 188 20.14 -27.52 34.29
C ASN A 188 20.67 -28.40 33.16
N SER A 189 20.55 -29.68 33.42
CA SER A 189 21.03 -30.84 32.69
C SER A 189 20.08 -31.30 31.58
N ALA A 190 20.66 -32.10 30.68
CA ALA A 190 20.04 -33.18 29.89
C ALA A 190 19.42 -32.77 28.52
N ARG A 191 20.04 -33.21 27.42
CA ARG A 191 19.68 -34.40 26.58
C ARG A 191 18.49 -34.08 25.67
N ASP A 192 18.38 -34.43 24.39
CA ASP A 192 19.06 -35.42 23.53
C ASP A 192 18.64 -35.13 22.06
N ASP A 193 19.31 -35.81 21.11
CA ASP A 193 18.88 -36.15 19.72
C ASP A 193 18.53 -35.04 18.68
N HIS A 194 19.31 -34.86 17.60
CA HIS A 194 19.44 -35.67 16.37
C HIS A 194 18.40 -35.35 15.27
N ALA A 195 18.80 -34.56 14.26
CA ALA A 195 18.80 -34.91 12.82
C ALA A 195 18.65 -33.69 11.87
N PRO A 196 19.30 -33.70 10.68
CA PRO A 196 19.49 -32.54 9.81
C PRO A 196 18.38 -32.31 8.76
N GLY A 197 18.23 -31.05 8.34
CA GLY A 197 17.21 -30.56 7.41
C GLY A 197 17.37 -30.98 5.93
N PRO A 198 16.31 -30.80 5.12
CA PRO A 198 16.30 -31.20 3.71
C PRO A 198 17.05 -30.20 2.81
N ARG A 199 17.96 -30.75 1.99
CA ARG A 199 18.65 -30.02 0.91
C ARG A 199 17.71 -29.79 -0.27
N THR A 200 17.38 -28.54 -0.57
CA THR A 200 16.72 -28.13 -1.81
C THR A 200 17.72 -28.17 -2.98
N ARG A 201 17.33 -28.80 -4.09
CA ARG A 201 18.07 -28.81 -5.35
C ARG A 201 17.78 -27.51 -6.12
N PRO A 202 18.78 -26.86 -6.75
CA PRO A 202 18.49 -25.82 -7.72
C PRO A 202 18.01 -26.44 -9.05
N SER A 203 16.87 -25.96 -9.54
CA SER A 203 16.28 -26.29 -10.83
C SER A 203 17.13 -25.76 -11.99
N LYS A 204 17.25 -26.57 -13.05
CA LYS A 204 17.92 -26.21 -14.32
C LYS A 204 17.24 -25.00 -14.98
N PRO A 205 17.99 -24.10 -15.66
CA PRO A 205 17.38 -23.12 -16.55
C PRO A 205 16.86 -23.80 -17.82
N VAL A 206 15.59 -23.55 -18.15
CA VAL A 206 14.96 -23.95 -19.43
C VAL A 206 15.41 -22.98 -20.52
N ARG A 207 16.03 -23.51 -21.58
CA ARG A 207 16.45 -22.77 -22.77
C ARG A 207 15.26 -22.69 -23.75
N PHE A 208 14.74 -21.49 -23.98
CA PHE A 208 13.72 -21.25 -25.02
C PHE A 208 14.39 -20.98 -26.38
N PRO A 209 13.86 -21.52 -27.50
CA PRO A 209 14.33 -21.18 -28.84
C PRO A 209 13.81 -19.80 -29.30
N PRO A 210 14.52 -19.09 -30.19
CA PRO A 210 14.06 -17.82 -30.75
C PRO A 210 12.83 -18.04 -31.66
N GLY A 211 11.82 -17.19 -31.49
CA GLY A 211 10.62 -17.17 -32.34
C GLY A 211 10.92 -16.57 -33.73
N PRO A 212 10.23 -17.03 -34.78
CA PRO A 212 10.48 -16.58 -36.15
C PRO A 212 9.94 -15.17 -36.44
N ASP A 213 10.62 -14.58 -37.41
CA ASP A 213 10.61 -13.22 -37.91
C ASP A 213 9.25 -12.59 -38.24
N LEU A 214 9.29 -11.26 -38.09
CA LEU A 214 8.33 -10.27 -38.54
C LEU A 214 8.08 -10.42 -40.05
N VAL A 215 6.83 -10.67 -40.46
CA VAL A 215 6.40 -10.47 -41.84
C VAL A 215 5.48 -9.25 -41.87
N GLU A 216 6.06 -8.14 -42.31
CA GLU A 216 5.33 -7.04 -42.94
C GLU A 216 4.38 -7.58 -44.01
N ARG A 217 3.11 -7.18 -43.93
CA ARG A 217 2.28 -7.00 -45.12
C ARG A 217 1.45 -5.75 -44.95
N GLY A 218 1.94 -4.66 -45.53
CA GLY A 218 1.08 -3.57 -45.97
C GLY A 218 0.13 -4.06 -47.05
N HIS A 219 -1.12 -3.60 -47.03
CA HIS A 219 -1.99 -3.59 -48.19
C HIS A 219 -2.73 -2.25 -48.26
N HIS A 220 -2.35 -1.51 -49.30
CA HIS A 220 -3.10 -0.47 -49.97
C HIS A 220 -4.45 -1.00 -50.46
N HIS A 221 -5.48 -0.15 -50.38
CA HIS A 221 -6.35 0.24 -51.49
C HIS A 221 -7.34 1.28 -50.92
N ALA A 222 -7.31 2.51 -51.44
CA ALA A 222 -7.94 2.99 -52.68
C ALA A 222 -9.41 3.37 -52.44
#